data_AF-A0A1B6GY26-F1
#
_entry.id   AF-A0A1B6GY26-F1
#
_cell.length_a   1.000
_cell.length_b   1.000
_cell.length_c   1.000
_cell.angle_alpha   90.00
_cell.angle_beta   90.00
_cell.angle_gamma   90.00
#
_symmetry.space_group_name_H-M   'P 1'
#
loop_
_entity.id
_entity.type
_entity.pdbx_description
1 polymer ?
#
loop_
_entity_poly.entity_id
_entity_poly.type
_entity_poly.pdbx_seq_one_letter_code
_entity_poly.pdbx_strand_id
1 'polypeptide(L)'
;MKEDFTPASYWADQWESFRGINTNLIGNPASEISGMNLPRREWTLLNRFRTGVGRCKYWKFKWGQADSQSCYCGEDQQTMNHIVNDCPLRCLSGGIDSLNTVGHEAICWLKELDVSL
;
A
#
# COMPACT_ATOMS: atom_id res chain seq x y z
N MET A 1 -18.67 15.71 -33.01
CA MET A 1 -17.79 16.40 -32.05
C MET A 1 -16.90 15.33 -31.46
N LYS A 2 -15.62 15.27 -31.81
CA LYS A 2 -14.69 14.36 -31.13
C LYS A 2 -14.51 14.94 -29.74
N GLU A 3 -14.74 14.16 -28.70
CA GLU A 3 -14.32 14.55 -27.35
C GLU A 3 -12.85 14.95 -27.41
N ASP A 4 -12.52 16.13 -26.89
CA ASP A 4 -11.14 16.58 -26.83
C ASP A 4 -10.39 15.65 -25.88
N PHE A 5 -9.56 14.77 -26.45
CA PHE A 5 -8.74 13.85 -25.70
C PHE A 5 -7.85 14.63 -24.73
N THR A 6 -7.94 14.30 -23.43
CA THR A 6 -6.95 14.72 -22.45
C THR A 6 -6.32 13.49 -21.80
N PRO A 7 -5.01 13.51 -21.49
CA PRO A 7 -4.39 12.43 -20.74
C PRO A 7 -5.09 12.17 -19.39
N ALA A 8 -5.58 13.23 -18.74
CA ALA A 8 -6.27 13.12 -17.45
C ALA A 8 -7.59 12.35 -17.56
N SER A 9 -8.45 12.66 -18.54
CA SER A 9 -9.71 11.94 -18.74
C SER A 9 -9.46 10.48 -19.14
N TYR A 10 -8.51 10.24 -20.04
CA TYR A 10 -8.14 8.88 -20.44
C TYR A 10 -7.70 8.04 -19.23
N TRP A 11 -6.83 8.56 -18.36
CA TRP A 11 -6.37 7.83 -17.18
C TRP A 11 -7.47 7.63 -16.12
N ALA A 12 -8.38 8.60 -15.97
CA ALA A 12 -9.54 8.45 -15.09
C ALA A 12 -10.44 7.27 -15.53
N ASP A 13 -10.74 7.18 -16.83
CA ASP A 13 -11.56 6.09 -17.39
C ASP A 13 -10.88 4.71 -17.22
N GLN A 14 -9.56 4.66 -17.46
CA GLN A 14 -8.78 3.44 -17.22
C GLN A 14 -8.79 3.04 -15.73
N TRP A 15 -8.72 4.00 -14.82
CA TRP A 15 -8.74 3.74 -13.38
C TRP A 15 -10.09 3.21 -12.89
N GLU A 16 -11.20 3.74 -13.41
CA GLU A 16 -12.55 3.27 -13.06
C GLU A 16 -12.79 1.80 -13.45
N SER A 17 -12.24 1.38 -14.59
CA SER A 17 -12.31 0.00 -15.08
C SER A 17 -11.30 -0.94 -14.41
N PHE A 18 -10.25 -0.41 -13.77
CA PHE A 18 -9.23 -1.21 -13.13
C PHE A 18 -9.79 -1.99 -11.92
N ARG A 19 -9.28 -3.21 -11.72
CA ARG A 19 -9.60 -4.06 -10.58
C ARG A 19 -8.29 -4.46 -9.92
N GLY A 20 -8.03 -3.89 -8.76
CA GLY A 20 -6.84 -4.14 -7.98
C GLY A 20 -7.12 -4.03 -6.49
N ILE A 21 -6.09 -4.31 -5.70
CA ILE A 21 -6.15 -4.12 -4.25
C ILE A 21 -6.13 -2.62 -3.96
N ASN A 22 -6.95 -2.19 -2.99
CA ASN A 22 -6.93 -0.82 -2.45
C ASN A 22 -7.12 0.30 -3.50
N THR A 23 -7.81 0.02 -4.61
CA THR A 23 -8.06 1.04 -5.65
C THR A 23 -8.89 2.20 -5.13
N ASN A 24 -9.74 1.96 -4.13
CA ASN A 24 -10.55 2.97 -3.45
C ASN A 24 -9.72 4.01 -2.69
N LEU A 25 -8.42 3.78 -2.43
CA LEU A 25 -7.55 4.76 -1.79
C LEU A 25 -7.22 5.96 -2.68
N ILE A 26 -7.36 5.80 -4.00
CA ILE A 26 -7.04 6.82 -5.00
C ILE A 26 -8.34 7.21 -5.70
N GLY A 27 -8.83 8.41 -5.40
CA GLY A 27 -10.01 8.97 -6.06
C GLY A 27 -9.72 9.41 -7.49
N ASN A 28 -8.76 10.32 -7.67
CA ASN A 28 -8.33 10.80 -8.98
C ASN A 28 -6.87 10.42 -9.23
N PRO A 29 -6.57 9.52 -10.19
CA PRO A 29 -5.19 9.12 -10.51
C PRO A 29 -4.34 10.25 -11.11
N ALA A 30 -4.97 11.33 -11.60
CA ALA A 30 -4.28 12.49 -12.16
C ALA A 30 -3.95 13.57 -11.11
N SER A 31 -4.33 13.37 -9.84
CA SER A 31 -4.05 14.30 -8.75
C SER A 31 -2.84 13.88 -7.94
N GLU A 32 -2.20 14.85 -7.28
CA GLU A 32 -1.19 14.56 -6.27
C GLU A 32 -1.82 13.75 -5.12
N ILE A 33 -1.09 12.76 -4.62
CA ILE A 33 -1.57 11.88 -3.55
C ILE A 33 -0.81 12.14 -2.26
N SER A 34 -1.48 11.94 -1.13
CA SER A 34 -0.90 12.20 0.19
C SER A 34 0.43 11.47 0.37
N GLY A 35 1.42 12.19 0.91
CA GLY A 35 2.74 11.66 1.23
C GLY A 35 3.79 11.76 0.13
N MET A 36 3.49 12.35 -1.03
CA MET A 36 4.48 12.54 -2.12
C MET A 36 5.69 13.38 -1.69
N ASN A 37 5.54 14.21 -0.65
CA ASN A 37 6.61 15.01 -0.03
C ASN A 37 7.39 14.27 1.07
N LEU A 38 7.03 13.03 1.42
CA LEU A 38 7.77 12.25 2.40
C LEU A 38 9.18 11.92 1.91
N PRO A 39 10.14 11.68 2.82
CA PRO A 39 11.42 11.13 2.42
C PRO A 39 11.26 9.79 1.71
N ARG A 40 12.24 9.46 0.86
CA ARG A 40 12.17 8.30 -0.06
C ARG A 40 11.79 6.99 0.63
N ARG A 41 12.28 6.75 1.84
CA ARG A 41 12.02 5.52 2.61
C ARG A 41 10.53 5.38 2.91
N GLU A 42 9.95 6.37 3.58
CA GLU A 42 8.55 6.40 4.00
C GLU A 42 7.63 6.42 2.78
N TRP A 43 7.98 7.21 1.76
CA TRP A 43 7.22 7.24 0.50
C TRP A 43 7.18 5.88 -0.20
N THR A 44 8.32 5.17 -0.25
CA THR A 44 8.40 3.84 -0.85
C THR A 44 7.58 2.83 -0.05
N LEU A 45 7.69 2.83 1.29
CA LEU A 45 6.91 1.92 2.14
C LEU A 45 5.40 2.18 2.00
N LEU A 46 4.97 3.44 2.05
CA LEU A 46 3.57 3.83 1.87
C LEU A 46 3.00 3.27 0.57
N ASN A 47 3.72 3.40 -0.54
CA ASN A 47 3.25 2.88 -1.83
C ASN A 47 3.25 1.35 -1.91
N ARG A 48 4.14 0.66 -1.19
CA ARG A 48 4.06 -0.81 -1.07
C ARG A 48 2.80 -1.26 -0.37
N PHE A 49 2.37 -0.53 0.66
CA PHE A 49 1.09 -0.80 1.32
C PHE A 49 -0.10 -0.48 0.43
N ARG A 50 -0.11 0.68 -0.23
CA ARG A 50 -1.18 1.08 -1.16
C ARG A 50 -1.38 0.06 -2.28
N THR A 51 -0.30 -0.47 -2.86
CA THR A 51 -0.39 -1.45 -3.96
C THR A 51 -0.61 -2.89 -3.48
N GLY A 52 -0.44 -3.16 -2.18
CA GLY A 52 -0.39 -4.52 -1.65
C GLY A 52 0.86 -5.31 -2.07
N VAL A 53 1.82 -4.67 -2.74
CA VAL A 53 3.02 -5.29 -3.30
C VAL A 53 4.26 -4.77 -2.59
N GLY A 54 5.08 -5.68 -2.07
CA GLY A 54 6.30 -5.32 -1.34
C GLY A 54 7.17 -6.54 -1.04
N ARG A 55 8.13 -6.39 -0.14
CA ARG A 55 9.02 -7.48 0.30
C ARG A 55 8.52 -8.18 1.56
N CYS A 56 7.20 -8.21 1.76
CA CYS A 56 6.59 -9.05 2.81
C CYS A 56 6.85 -10.55 2.53
N LYS A 57 6.66 -11.41 3.53
CA LYS A 57 7.00 -12.82 3.38
C LYS A 57 6.17 -13.53 2.31
N TYR A 58 4.91 -13.14 2.08
CA TYR A 58 4.11 -13.67 0.96
C TYR A 58 4.84 -13.53 -0.38
N TRP A 59 5.31 -12.32 -0.71
CA TRP A 59 6.01 -12.08 -1.97
C TRP A 59 7.39 -12.74 -2.00
N LYS A 60 8.15 -12.70 -0.90
CA LYS A 60 9.46 -13.37 -0.83
C LYS A 60 9.32 -14.88 -1.08
N PHE A 61 8.35 -15.53 -0.47
CA PHE A 61 8.06 -16.95 -0.67
C PHE A 61 7.63 -17.23 -2.11
N LYS A 62 6.69 -16.43 -2.65
CA LYS A 62 6.22 -16.56 -4.03
C LYS A 62 7.34 -16.48 -5.07
N TRP A 63 8.40 -15.73 -4.78
CA TRP A 63 9.58 -15.58 -5.64
C TRP A 63 10.76 -16.49 -5.26
N GLY A 64 10.58 -17.45 -4.34
CA GLY A 64 11.65 -18.37 -3.93
C GLY A 64 12.79 -17.72 -3.14
N GLN A 65 12.55 -16.56 -2.53
CA GLN A 65 13.51 -15.82 -1.70
C GLN A 65 13.35 -16.08 -0.19
N ALA A 66 12.39 -16.91 0.20
CA ALA A 66 12.16 -17.34 1.57
C ALA A 66 11.49 -18.72 1.57
N ASP A 67 11.76 -19.50 2.61
CA ASP A 67 11.20 -20.86 2.76
C ASP A 67 9.76 -20.86 3.30
N SER A 68 9.29 -19.73 3.86
CA SER A 68 7.96 -19.60 4.43
C SER A 68 7.38 -18.20 4.23
N GLN A 69 6.06 -18.16 4.01
CA GLN A 69 5.26 -16.95 3.97
C GLN A 69 4.61 -16.57 5.32
N SER A 70 4.73 -17.42 6.35
CA SER A 70 4.01 -17.27 7.61
C SER A 70 4.48 -16.07 8.44
N CYS A 71 3.52 -15.35 9.02
CA CYS A 71 3.79 -14.22 9.90
C CYS A 71 4.26 -14.68 11.27
N TYR A 72 5.01 -13.83 11.98
CA TYR A 72 5.45 -14.12 13.35
C TYR A 72 4.30 -14.14 14.37
N CYS A 73 3.14 -13.58 14.04
CA CYS A 73 1.95 -13.67 14.88
C CYS A 73 1.23 -15.03 14.76
N GLY A 74 1.69 -15.94 13.90
CA GLY A 74 1.08 -17.24 13.65
C GLY A 74 0.17 -17.30 12.42
N GLU A 75 -0.09 -16.17 11.75
CA GLU A 75 -0.87 -16.16 10.50
C GLU A 75 -0.13 -16.89 9.37
N ASP A 76 -0.87 -17.63 8.54
CA ASP A 76 -0.29 -18.44 7.47
C ASP A 76 0.40 -17.60 6.39
N GLN A 77 -0.07 -16.37 6.16
CA GLN A 77 0.46 -15.48 5.14
C GLN A 77 0.66 -14.06 5.66
N GLN A 78 1.93 -13.61 5.73
CA GLN A 78 2.24 -12.21 5.95
C GLN A 78 2.13 -11.44 4.62
N THR A 79 0.93 -10.95 4.31
CA THR A 79 0.67 -10.00 3.22
C THR A 79 0.86 -8.56 3.68
N MET A 80 0.95 -7.61 2.75
CA MET A 80 0.99 -6.17 3.10
C MET A 80 -0.31 -5.76 3.83
N ASN A 81 -1.46 -6.28 3.36
CA ASN A 81 -2.77 -6.03 3.96
C ASN A 81 -2.84 -6.54 5.40
N HIS A 82 -2.35 -7.77 5.63
CA HIS A 82 -2.28 -8.34 6.96
C HIS A 82 -1.42 -7.48 7.90
N ILE A 83 -0.23 -7.04 7.46
CA ILE A 83 0.67 -6.23 8.30
C ILE A 83 -0.02 -4.96 8.81
N VAL A 84 -0.74 -4.24 7.94
CA VAL A 84 -1.34 -2.94 8.31
C VAL A 84 -2.70 -3.08 8.98
N ASN A 85 -3.54 -4.06 8.60
CA ASN A 85 -4.91 -4.17 9.09
C ASN A 85 -5.09 -5.17 10.23
N ASP A 86 -4.38 -6.31 10.18
CA ASP A 86 -4.80 -7.51 10.92
C ASP A 86 -3.73 -8.00 11.92
N CYS A 87 -2.46 -7.69 11.67
CA CYS A 87 -1.35 -8.26 12.42
C CYS A 87 -1.36 -7.76 13.87
N PRO A 88 -1.59 -8.60 14.89
CA PRO A 88 -1.67 -8.16 16.28
C PRO A 88 -0.35 -7.60 16.82
N LEU A 89 0.76 -7.85 16.11
CA LEU A 89 2.08 -7.33 16.46
C LEU A 89 2.40 -5.99 15.81
N ARG A 90 1.67 -5.60 14.74
CA ARG A 90 2.08 -4.52 13.83
C ARG A 90 0.96 -3.68 13.24
N CYS A 91 -0.31 -4.02 13.43
CA CYS A 91 -1.39 -3.29 12.77
C CYS A 91 -1.38 -1.81 13.17
N LEU A 92 -1.85 -0.97 12.26
CA LEU A 92 -2.09 0.44 12.51
C LEU A 92 -3.56 0.62 12.90
N SER A 93 -3.83 1.47 13.89
CA SER A 93 -5.21 1.85 14.20
C SER A 93 -5.87 2.52 12.99
N GLY A 94 -7.02 1.98 12.56
CA GLY A 94 -7.69 2.41 11.33
C GLY A 94 -7.06 1.89 10.03
N GLY A 95 -6.05 1.01 10.12
CA GLY A 95 -5.55 0.22 9.02
C GLY A 95 -5.01 1.02 7.84
N ILE A 96 -5.20 0.47 6.64
CA ILE A 96 -4.72 1.06 5.38
C ILE A 96 -5.33 2.43 5.08
N ASP A 97 -6.58 2.67 5.48
CA ASP A 97 -7.24 3.96 5.29
C ASP A 97 -6.56 5.05 6.13
N SER A 98 -6.28 4.76 7.41
CA SER A 98 -5.50 5.63 8.29
C SER A 98 -4.10 5.88 7.73
N LEU A 99 -3.42 4.83 7.25
CA LEU A 99 -2.10 4.95 6.61
C LEU A 99 -2.13 5.88 5.39
N ASN A 100 -3.20 5.80 4.58
CA ASN A 100 -3.36 6.57 3.35
C ASN A 100 -3.52 8.08 3.62
N THR A 101 -4.03 8.47 4.78
CA THR A 101 -4.15 9.89 5.18
C THR A 101 -2.79 10.54 5.45
N VAL A 102 -1.76 9.74 5.75
CA VAL A 102 -0.42 10.22 6.11
C VAL A 102 -0.46 11.18 7.32
N GLY A 103 -1.35 10.88 8.28
CA GLY A 103 -1.38 11.57 9.57
C GLY A 103 -0.15 11.30 10.44
N HIS A 104 -0.02 12.01 11.57
CA HIS A 104 1.10 11.85 12.49
C HIS A 104 1.31 10.39 12.93
N GLU A 105 0.24 9.70 13.32
CA GLU A 105 0.28 8.29 13.74
C GLU A 105 0.80 7.38 12.61
N ALA A 106 0.28 7.54 11.39
CA ALA A 106 0.72 6.78 10.22
C ALA A 106 2.22 6.99 9.92
N ILE A 107 2.72 8.22 10.05
CA ILE A 107 4.14 8.52 9.84
C ILE A 107 5.01 7.89 10.94
N CYS A 108 4.60 7.99 12.21
CA CYS A 108 5.31 7.32 13.32
C CYS A 108 5.37 5.82 13.08
N TRP A 109 4.23 5.22 12.74
CA TRP A 109 4.14 3.80 12.44
C TRP A 109 5.07 3.37 11.29
N LEU A 110 5.14 4.13 10.18
CA LEU A 110 6.07 3.86 9.07
C LEU A 110 7.55 3.92 9.48
N LYS A 111 7.89 4.77 10.44
CA LYS A 111 9.27 4.92 10.95
C LYS A 111 9.64 3.77 11.88
N GLU A 112 8.71 3.36 12.73
CA GLU A 112 8.92 2.34 13.77
C GLU A 112 8.73 0.91 13.27
N LEU A 113 8.15 0.74 12.07
CA LEU A 113 7.93 -0.57 11.47
C LEU A 113 9.24 -1.39 11.37
N ASP A 114 9.25 -2.51 12.09
CA ASP A 114 10.42 -3.37 12.31
C ASP A 114 10.62 -4.44 11.22
N VAL A 115 9.75 -4.47 10.20
CA VAL A 115 9.85 -5.40 9.07
C VAL A 115 10.52 -4.75 7.87
N SER A 116 11.49 -5.45 7.30
CA SER A 116 12.15 -5.04 6.05
C SER A 116 11.25 -5.36 4.85
N LEU A 117 10.44 -4.36 4.48
CA LEU A 117 9.42 -4.42 3.43
C LEU A 117 9.84 -3.85 2.10
#